data_AF-A0A505HAK3-F1
#
_entry.id   AF-A0A505HAK3-F1
#
_cell.length_a   1.000
_cell.length_b   1.000
_cell.length_c   1.000
_cell.angle_alpha   90.00
_cell.angle_beta   90.00
_cell.angle_gamma   90.00
#
_symmetry.space_group_name_H-M   'P 1'
#
loop_
_entity.id
_entity.type
_entity.pdbx_description
1 polymer ?
#
loop_
_entity_poly.entity_id
_entity_poly.type
_entity_poly.pdbx_seq_one_letter_code
_entity_poly.pdbx_strand_id
1 'polypeptide(L)'
;MLSAIAAAVLLLSACGSSEPDDSGASAPASVPAQDAKSTSLDDVTVDGKPGEKPTVEFAAPLVVESTEAKVLTEGDGDPVAAGEQVTAQMTLVSGVTGEVIESSYDSGSPAGFPMDKSQISEDLYTAIEGKKVGSRVLMTLNGSPQQGQPSQTLVYVIDIEKTSQPLTRAEGEKTDQSGNPVTVTWEDDGEPKITAPTGDKPSDLQTYTTIEGTGPEVKEGQTVAVKYSGWLWDDTSQPFDSNWPEGSQPFPVSPVGQANVIDGWNEGLVGQKVGSQIVLVIPPDKGYGAAGSPPKIPENATLIFVIDILSADG
;
A
#
# COMPACT_ATOMS: atom_id res chain seq x y z
N MET A 1 -15.38 12.05 17.43
CA MET A 1 -16.11 12.00 16.16
C MET A 1 -15.11 11.58 15.12
N LEU A 2 -15.05 10.29 14.81
CA LEU A 2 -14.10 9.71 13.85
C LEU A 2 -14.54 10.12 12.44
N SER A 3 -13.68 10.81 11.70
CA SER A 3 -13.83 10.99 10.27
C SER A 3 -12.98 9.91 9.61
N ALA A 4 -13.63 8.81 9.20
CA ALA A 4 -13.04 7.84 8.29
C ALA A 4 -12.83 8.54 6.95
N ILE A 5 -11.56 8.77 6.58
CA ILE A 5 -11.21 9.19 5.24
C ILE A 5 -11.42 7.95 4.37
N ALA A 6 -12.53 7.94 3.62
CA ALA A 6 -12.67 7.04 2.51
C ALA A 6 -11.57 7.41 1.51
N ALA A 7 -10.53 6.58 1.43
CA ALA A 7 -9.73 6.48 0.24
C ALA A 7 -10.72 6.22 -0.90
N ALA A 8 -10.97 7.22 -1.73
CA ALA A 8 -11.74 7.07 -2.94
C ALA A 8 -10.92 6.22 -3.89
N VAL A 9 -11.02 4.90 -3.69
CA VAL A 9 -10.62 3.89 -4.63
C VAL A 9 -11.34 4.23 -5.94
N LEU A 10 -10.58 4.70 -6.94
CA LEU A 10 -11.03 4.87 -8.31
C LEU A 10 -11.28 3.47 -8.92
N LEU A 11 -12.34 2.81 -8.50
CA LEU A 11 -12.89 1.64 -9.19
C LEU A 11 -14.06 2.09 -10.06
N LEU A 12 -13.78 2.38 -11.32
CA LEU A 12 -14.78 2.40 -12.38
C LEU A 12 -15.04 0.95 -12.80
N SER A 13 -16.05 0.33 -12.19
CA SER A 13 -16.74 -0.84 -12.76
C SER A 13 -18.15 -0.43 -13.13
N ALA A 14 -18.28 0.31 -14.24
CA ALA A 14 -19.57 0.45 -14.90
C ALA A 14 -19.66 -0.64 -15.98
N CYS A 15 -20.44 -1.69 -15.73
CA CYS A 15 -20.92 -2.55 -16.80
C CYS A 15 -21.81 -1.71 -17.72
N GLY A 16 -21.27 -1.32 -18.87
CA GLY A 16 -21.98 -0.65 -19.94
C GLY A 16 -21.13 -0.71 -21.20
N SER A 17 -21.52 -1.55 -22.15
CA SER A 17 -20.87 -1.67 -23.44
C SER A 17 -20.98 -0.37 -24.23
N SER A 18 -19.87 0.35 -24.37
CA SER A 18 -19.63 1.36 -25.40
C SER A 18 -18.12 1.46 -25.63
N GLU A 19 -17.75 1.65 -26.91
CA GLU A 19 -16.40 1.68 -27.49
C GLU A 19 -15.37 2.54 -26.74
N PRO A 20 -14.06 2.30 -26.94
CA PRO A 20 -13.00 3.08 -26.32
C PRO A 20 -12.95 4.48 -26.95
N ASP A 21 -13.40 5.49 -26.21
CA ASP A 21 -13.17 6.88 -26.58
C ASP A 21 -11.73 7.30 -26.22
N ASP A 22 -11.07 7.91 -27.20
CA ASP A 22 -9.76 8.57 -27.12
C ASP A 22 -9.66 9.44 -25.86
N SER A 23 -8.85 9.02 -24.89
CA SER A 23 -8.59 9.75 -23.64
C SER A 23 -7.55 10.86 -23.81
N GLY A 24 -7.73 11.71 -24.83
CA GLY A 24 -7.13 13.04 -24.85
C GLY A 24 -8.04 13.99 -24.06
N ALA A 25 -7.68 14.29 -22.81
CA ALA A 25 -8.50 15.10 -21.93
C ALA A 25 -8.69 16.53 -22.50
N SER A 26 -9.83 16.79 -23.13
CA SER A 26 -10.21 18.11 -23.65
C SER A 26 -10.54 19.09 -22.51
N ALA A 27 -10.46 20.39 -22.80
CA ALA A 27 -10.73 21.45 -21.83
C ALA A 27 -12.08 21.25 -21.10
N PRO A 28 -12.15 21.42 -19.77
CA PRO A 28 -13.33 21.14 -18.99
C PRO A 28 -14.40 22.22 -19.22
N ALA A 29 -15.63 21.80 -19.47
CA ALA A 29 -16.73 22.67 -19.88
C ALA A 29 -17.27 23.65 -18.80
N SER A 30 -16.74 23.69 -17.58
CA SER A 30 -17.21 24.63 -16.54
C SER A 30 -16.89 26.09 -16.85
N VAL A 31 -15.79 26.34 -17.56
CA VAL A 31 -15.35 27.68 -17.94
C VAL A 31 -15.06 27.67 -19.43
N PRO A 32 -15.75 28.51 -20.24
CA PRO A 32 -15.39 28.68 -21.64
C PRO A 32 -13.93 29.15 -21.77
N ALA A 33 -13.15 28.59 -22.70
CA ALA A 33 -11.74 28.94 -22.88
C ALA A 33 -11.52 30.46 -23.10
N GLN A 34 -12.49 31.16 -23.70
CA GLN A 34 -12.45 32.62 -23.89
C GLN A 34 -12.51 33.43 -22.59
N ASP A 35 -13.00 32.84 -21.50
CA ASP A 35 -13.14 33.47 -20.18
C ASP A 35 -11.95 33.12 -19.27
N ALA A 36 -11.01 32.30 -19.75
CA ALA A 36 -9.79 31.94 -19.05
C ALA A 36 -8.86 33.16 -18.91
N LYS A 37 -8.30 33.34 -17.71
CA LYS A 37 -7.27 34.36 -17.45
C LYS A 37 -5.85 33.77 -17.43
N SER A 38 -5.75 32.46 -17.25
CA SER A 38 -4.53 31.69 -17.41
C SER A 38 -4.85 30.47 -18.27
N THR A 39 -3.90 30.04 -19.08
CA THR A 39 -4.12 28.94 -20.05
C THR A 39 -3.01 27.91 -20.10
N SER A 40 -1.94 28.10 -19.32
CA SER A 40 -0.82 27.16 -19.24
C SER A 40 -0.32 27.00 -17.81
N LEU A 41 0.33 25.88 -17.54
CA LEU A 41 1.02 25.61 -16.28
C LEU A 41 2.21 26.56 -16.03
N ASP A 42 2.67 27.30 -17.05
CA ASP A 42 3.65 28.39 -16.90
C ASP A 42 3.06 29.68 -16.30
N ASP A 43 1.73 29.84 -16.29
CA ASP A 43 1.05 30.94 -15.61
C ASP A 43 0.91 30.70 -14.09
N VAL A 44 1.26 29.50 -13.62
CA VAL A 44 1.12 29.08 -12.23
C VAL A 44 2.44 29.25 -11.49
N THR A 45 2.40 30.05 -10.43
CA THR A 45 3.50 30.22 -9.48
C THR A 45 3.25 29.34 -8.26
N VAL A 46 4.29 28.64 -7.82
CA VAL A 46 4.26 27.81 -6.62
C VAL A 46 5.41 28.20 -5.72
N ASP A 47 5.07 28.70 -4.54
CA ASP A 47 6.02 29.10 -3.50
C ASP A 47 6.10 28.05 -2.38
N GLY A 48 7.21 28.06 -1.66
CA GLY A 48 7.54 27.11 -0.60
C GLY A 48 8.51 26.03 -1.08
N LYS A 49 9.20 25.38 -0.13
CA LYS A 49 10.14 24.30 -0.42
C LYS A 49 9.42 22.96 -0.52
N PRO A 50 9.95 21.96 -1.27
CA PRO A 50 9.48 20.58 -1.17
C PRO A 50 9.45 20.11 0.29
N GLY A 51 8.37 19.46 0.70
CA GLY A 51 8.14 19.03 2.08
C GLY A 51 7.53 20.10 3.00
N GLU A 52 7.31 21.32 2.51
CA GLU A 52 6.52 22.35 3.18
C GLU A 52 5.25 22.64 2.36
N LYS A 53 4.15 22.99 3.05
CA LYS A 53 2.88 23.30 2.37
C LYS A 53 3.10 24.40 1.32
N PRO A 54 2.80 24.14 0.03
CA PRO A 54 2.98 25.13 -1.02
C PRO A 54 1.91 26.23 -0.95
N THR A 55 2.25 27.42 -1.45
CA THR A 55 1.27 28.44 -1.86
C THR A 55 1.20 28.44 -3.38
N VAL A 56 0.00 28.42 -3.95
CA VAL A 56 -0.23 28.34 -5.40
C VAL A 56 -0.98 29.59 -5.85
N GLU A 57 -0.41 30.30 -6.83
CA GLU A 57 -0.98 31.55 -7.35
C GLU A 57 -1.03 31.53 -8.89
N PHE A 58 -2.17 31.97 -9.44
CA PHE A 58 -2.39 32.21 -10.87
C PHE A 58 -3.60 33.12 -11.07
N ALA A 59 -3.80 33.63 -12.29
CA ALA A 59 -4.99 34.40 -12.61
C ALA A 59 -6.16 33.45 -12.90
N ALA A 60 -7.08 33.30 -11.95
CA ALA A 60 -8.25 32.44 -12.12
C ALA A 60 -9.35 33.10 -12.99
N PRO A 61 -10.04 32.34 -13.86
CA PRO A 61 -9.92 30.89 -14.03
C PRO A 61 -8.75 30.47 -14.95
N LEU A 62 -8.09 29.37 -14.59
CA LEU A 62 -7.14 28.62 -15.38
C LEU A 62 -7.87 27.54 -16.16
N VAL A 63 -7.68 27.50 -17.49
CA VAL A 63 -8.23 26.46 -18.37
C VAL A 63 -7.12 25.94 -19.27
N VAL A 64 -6.81 24.65 -19.17
CA VAL A 64 -5.80 24.00 -20.04
C VAL A 64 -6.48 23.09 -21.06
N GLU A 65 -5.93 23.03 -22.27
CA GLU A 65 -6.47 22.18 -23.34
C GLU A 65 -6.21 20.69 -23.11
N SER A 66 -5.12 20.36 -22.42
CA SER A 66 -4.72 19.00 -22.03
C SER A 66 -3.96 19.01 -20.71
N THR A 67 -3.78 17.84 -20.12
CA THR A 67 -2.90 17.63 -18.96
C THR A 67 -1.49 18.12 -19.27
N GLU A 68 -0.93 18.93 -18.37
CA GLU A 68 0.48 19.36 -18.38
C GLU A 68 1.14 18.94 -17.06
N ALA A 69 2.44 18.65 -17.08
CA ALA A 69 3.21 18.40 -15.87
C ALA A 69 4.63 18.96 -16.02
N LYS A 70 5.16 19.58 -14.95
CA LYS A 70 6.55 20.02 -14.88
C LYS A 70 7.15 19.81 -13.50
N VAL A 71 8.44 19.52 -13.46
CA VAL A 71 9.21 19.47 -12.22
C VAL A 71 9.58 20.91 -11.84
N LEU A 72 9.11 21.37 -10.69
CA LEU A 72 9.45 22.70 -10.17
C LEU A 72 10.76 22.68 -9.37
N THR A 73 11.01 21.57 -8.68
CA THR A 73 12.24 21.34 -7.94
C THR A 73 12.61 19.88 -8.10
N GLU A 74 13.83 19.62 -8.56
CA GLU A 74 14.34 18.25 -8.67
C GLU A 74 14.84 17.79 -7.29
N GLY A 75 14.42 16.60 -6.88
CA GLY A 75 14.95 15.91 -5.72
C GLY A 75 16.34 15.34 -5.96
N ASP A 76 16.96 14.85 -4.89
CA ASP A 76 18.28 14.22 -4.91
C ASP A 76 18.25 12.71 -4.62
N GLY A 77 17.07 12.15 -4.33
CA GLY A 77 16.88 10.72 -4.10
C GLY A 77 16.82 9.88 -5.38
N ASP A 78 16.51 8.60 -5.20
CA ASP A 78 16.39 7.65 -6.30
C ASP A 78 15.20 7.99 -7.23
N PRO A 79 15.31 7.69 -8.53
CA PRO A 79 14.22 7.86 -9.47
C PRO A 79 13.09 6.87 -9.18
N VAL A 80 11.85 7.36 -9.17
CA VAL A 80 10.65 6.52 -8.99
C VAL A 80 10.54 5.51 -10.12
N ALA A 81 10.43 4.23 -9.77
CA ALA A 81 10.34 3.12 -10.71
C ALA A 81 8.93 2.51 -10.79
N ALA A 82 8.67 1.82 -11.91
CA ALA A 82 7.44 1.05 -12.09
C ALA A 82 7.28 -0.02 -11.00
N GLY A 83 6.06 -0.18 -10.48
CA GLY A 83 5.73 -1.13 -9.41
C GLY A 83 6.06 -0.66 -8.00
N GLU A 84 6.76 0.46 -7.81
CA GLU A 84 7.02 1.02 -6.47
C GLU A 84 5.77 1.64 -5.88
N GLN A 85 5.65 1.58 -4.56
CA GLN A 85 4.70 2.38 -3.81
C GLN A 85 5.30 3.77 -3.58
N VAL A 86 4.63 4.81 -4.09
CA VAL A 86 4.98 6.20 -3.83
C VAL A 86 4.21 6.69 -2.61
N THR A 87 4.88 7.44 -1.73
CA THR A 87 4.23 8.32 -0.77
C THR A 87 4.55 9.77 -1.12
N ALA A 88 3.51 10.58 -1.22
CA ALA A 88 3.63 11.98 -1.64
C ALA A 88 2.70 12.90 -0.84
N GLN A 89 3.15 14.12 -0.61
CA GLN A 89 2.25 15.19 -0.18
C GLN A 89 1.59 15.81 -1.42
N MET A 90 0.30 16.09 -1.33
CA MET A 90 -0.49 16.62 -2.43
C MET A 90 -1.28 17.84 -1.97
N THR A 91 -1.22 18.92 -2.75
CA THR A 91 -2.13 20.06 -2.62
C THR A 91 -2.90 20.22 -3.92
N LEU A 92 -4.22 20.15 -3.82
CA LEU A 92 -5.16 20.26 -4.91
C LEU A 92 -5.85 21.62 -4.89
N VAL A 93 -5.78 22.35 -5.99
CA VAL A 93 -6.33 23.71 -6.15
C VAL A 93 -7.33 23.72 -7.30
N SER A 94 -8.46 24.42 -7.11
CA SER A 94 -9.43 24.66 -8.18
C SER A 94 -8.83 25.61 -9.22
N GLY A 95 -8.75 25.17 -10.47
CA GLY A 95 -8.41 26.06 -11.59
C GLY A 95 -9.44 27.17 -11.79
N VAL A 96 -10.69 27.00 -11.34
CA VAL A 96 -11.76 27.99 -11.51
C VAL A 96 -11.63 29.16 -10.51
N THR A 97 -11.35 28.86 -9.25
CA THR A 97 -11.34 29.86 -8.18
C THR A 97 -9.94 30.22 -7.67
N GLY A 98 -8.95 29.36 -7.90
CA GLY A 98 -7.63 29.46 -7.26
C GLY A 98 -7.61 29.02 -5.80
N GLU A 99 -8.73 28.51 -5.27
CA GLU A 99 -8.82 28.07 -3.87
C GLU A 99 -8.33 26.62 -3.73
N VAL A 100 -7.65 26.35 -2.61
CA VAL A 100 -7.26 24.99 -2.22
C VAL A 100 -8.53 24.19 -1.93
N ILE A 101 -8.69 23.08 -2.64
CA ILE A 101 -9.76 22.09 -2.44
C ILE A 101 -9.35 21.13 -1.32
N GLU A 102 -8.13 20.60 -1.39
CA GLU A 102 -7.60 19.61 -0.46
C GLU A 102 -6.09 19.75 -0.31
N SER A 103 -5.56 19.46 0.87
CA SER A 103 -4.12 19.41 1.11
C SER A 103 -3.78 18.35 2.16
N SER A 104 -2.89 17.41 1.81
CA SER A 104 -2.38 16.41 2.75
C SER A 104 -1.55 17.03 3.88
N TYR A 105 -1.00 18.23 3.66
CA TYR A 105 -0.34 19.02 4.70
C TYR A 105 -1.31 19.49 5.78
N ASP A 106 -2.57 19.79 5.42
CA ASP A 106 -3.58 20.23 6.39
C ASP A 106 -4.17 19.04 7.16
N SER A 107 -4.30 17.87 6.52
CA SER A 107 -4.79 16.65 7.15
C SER A 107 -3.72 15.91 7.95
N GLY A 108 -2.43 16.14 7.65
CA GLY A 108 -1.31 15.40 8.23
C GLY A 108 -1.14 13.98 7.69
N SER A 109 -1.80 13.65 6.59
CA SER A 109 -1.83 12.30 6.00
C SER A 109 -1.38 12.35 4.54
N PRO A 110 -0.11 12.01 4.24
CA PRO A 110 0.38 11.89 2.87
C PRO A 110 -0.43 10.89 2.05
N ALA A 111 -0.52 11.12 0.74
CA ALA A 111 -1.14 10.20 -0.19
C ALA A 111 -0.17 9.05 -0.54
N GLY A 112 -0.68 7.83 -0.60
CA GLY A 112 0.05 6.65 -1.08
C GLY A 112 -0.58 6.10 -2.35
N PHE A 113 0.23 5.83 -3.38
CA PHE A 113 -0.25 5.18 -4.59
C PHE A 113 0.83 4.29 -5.25
N PRO A 114 0.44 3.17 -5.88
CA PRO A 114 1.38 2.33 -6.61
C PRO A 114 1.69 2.92 -7.98
N MET A 115 2.94 2.81 -8.42
CA MET A 115 3.36 3.10 -9.79
C MET A 115 2.96 1.96 -10.72
N ASP A 116 1.65 1.78 -10.86
CA ASP A 116 1.00 0.78 -11.71
C ASP A 116 -0.10 1.47 -12.54
N LYS A 117 0.05 1.43 -13.87
CA LYS A 117 -0.88 2.05 -14.83
C LYS A 117 -2.31 1.49 -14.75
N SER A 118 -2.51 0.32 -14.13
CA SER A 118 -3.84 -0.24 -13.89
C SER A 118 -4.54 0.34 -12.64
N GLN A 119 -3.78 0.96 -11.74
CA GLN A 119 -4.25 1.48 -10.46
C GLN A 119 -4.32 3.02 -10.42
N ILE A 120 -3.49 3.71 -11.21
CA ILE A 120 -3.47 5.17 -11.32
C ILE A 120 -3.67 5.63 -12.77
N SER A 121 -4.06 6.89 -12.96
CA SER A 121 -4.20 7.45 -14.32
C SER A 121 -2.87 7.49 -15.06
N GLU A 122 -2.92 7.31 -16.39
CA GLU A 122 -1.72 7.38 -17.23
C GLU A 122 -1.00 8.72 -17.11
N ASP A 123 -1.76 9.82 -17.05
CA ASP A 123 -1.23 11.17 -16.85
C ASP A 123 -0.42 11.29 -15.54
N LEU A 124 -0.95 10.77 -14.43
CA LEU A 124 -0.24 10.81 -13.14
C LEU A 124 0.99 9.92 -13.18
N TYR A 125 0.86 8.71 -13.75
CA TYR A 125 1.97 7.79 -13.91
C TYR A 125 3.12 8.46 -14.69
N THR A 126 2.84 9.07 -15.84
CA THR A 126 3.85 9.74 -16.67
C THR A 126 4.44 10.98 -16.01
N ALA A 127 3.65 11.72 -15.22
CA ALA A 127 4.15 12.87 -14.46
C ALA A 127 5.21 12.46 -13.42
N ILE A 128 5.04 11.29 -12.78
CA ILE A 128 5.84 10.84 -11.63
C ILE A 128 6.96 9.87 -12.02
N GLU A 129 6.77 9.00 -13.01
CA GLU A 129 7.78 8.01 -13.41
C GLU A 129 9.13 8.68 -13.74
N GLY A 130 10.20 8.10 -13.18
CA GLY A 130 11.58 8.57 -13.34
C GLY A 130 11.91 9.87 -12.62
N LYS A 131 10.95 10.54 -11.95
CA LYS A 131 11.25 11.70 -11.11
C LYS A 131 11.90 11.24 -9.83
N LYS A 132 12.81 12.04 -9.28
CA LYS A 132 13.54 11.68 -8.07
C LYS A 132 12.70 11.89 -6.83
N VAL A 133 12.86 11.01 -5.85
CA VAL A 133 12.40 11.26 -4.48
C VAL A 133 12.96 12.61 -4.00
N GLY A 134 12.11 13.41 -3.35
CA GLY A 134 12.35 14.80 -2.97
C GLY A 134 11.90 15.83 -4.01
N SER A 135 11.46 15.41 -5.20
CA SER A 135 11.00 16.35 -6.24
C SER A 135 9.64 16.95 -5.91
N ARG A 136 9.45 18.22 -6.30
CA ARG A 136 8.15 18.90 -6.40
C ARG A 136 7.70 18.92 -7.86
N VAL A 137 6.58 18.29 -8.15
CA VAL A 137 5.95 18.25 -9.47
C VAL A 137 4.67 19.09 -9.44
N LEU A 138 4.52 19.98 -10.42
CA LEU A 138 3.29 20.69 -10.68
C LEU A 138 2.60 20.05 -11.86
N MET A 139 1.31 19.76 -11.73
CA MET A 139 0.53 19.07 -12.75
C MET A 139 -0.86 19.69 -12.86
N THR A 140 -1.38 19.81 -14.07
CA THR A 140 -2.78 20.12 -14.33
C THR A 140 -3.50 18.88 -14.84
N LEU A 141 -4.75 18.71 -14.43
CA LEU A 141 -5.63 17.66 -14.90
C LEU A 141 -7.01 18.25 -15.18
N ASN A 142 -7.64 17.83 -16.27
CA ASN A 142 -9.03 18.20 -16.54
C ASN A 142 -9.94 17.18 -15.86
N GLY A 143 -10.48 17.56 -14.70
CA GLY A 143 -11.33 16.70 -13.89
C GLY A 143 -12.69 16.48 -14.54
N SER A 144 -13.18 15.23 -14.48
CA SER A 144 -14.56 14.89 -14.83
C SER A 144 -15.55 15.51 -13.84
N PRO A 145 -16.81 15.75 -14.23
CA PRO A 145 -17.82 16.24 -13.29
C PRO A 145 -18.03 15.23 -12.16
N GLN A 146 -18.08 15.71 -10.92
CA GLN A 146 -18.43 14.91 -9.75
C GLN A 146 -19.84 15.29 -9.27
N GLN A 147 -20.43 14.49 -8.38
CA GLN A 147 -21.82 14.71 -7.95
C GLN A 147 -21.99 16.10 -7.33
N GLY A 148 -22.61 17.02 -8.07
CA GLY A 148 -22.81 18.42 -7.67
C GLY A 148 -21.66 19.38 -8.02
N GLN A 149 -20.57 18.91 -8.62
CA GLN A 149 -19.44 19.74 -9.06
C GLN A 149 -19.21 19.58 -10.57
N PRO A 150 -19.17 20.68 -11.34
CA PRO A 150 -18.90 20.59 -12.78
C PRO A 150 -17.46 20.14 -13.04
N SER A 151 -17.18 19.64 -14.26
CA SER A 151 -15.80 19.38 -14.69
C SER A 151 -14.98 20.66 -14.59
N GLN A 152 -13.75 20.61 -14.10
CA GLN A 152 -12.89 21.79 -14.00
C GLN A 152 -11.42 21.41 -14.14
N THR A 153 -10.59 22.39 -14.50
CA THR A 153 -9.14 22.21 -14.43
C THR A 153 -8.76 22.14 -12.95
N LEU A 154 -7.95 21.15 -12.62
CA LEU A 154 -7.41 20.91 -11.30
C LEU A 154 -5.90 21.13 -11.35
N VAL A 155 -5.35 21.83 -10.35
CA VAL A 155 -3.92 22.05 -10.22
C VAL A 155 -3.43 21.23 -9.03
N TYR A 156 -2.50 20.31 -9.28
CA TYR A 156 -1.84 19.49 -8.28
C TYR A 156 -0.41 19.96 -8.06
N VAL A 157 -0.05 20.21 -6.82
CA VAL A 157 1.35 20.25 -6.37
C VAL A 157 1.63 18.94 -5.64
N ILE A 158 2.59 18.17 -6.15
CA ILE A 158 2.93 16.83 -5.67
C ILE A 158 4.38 16.84 -5.20
N ASP A 159 4.62 16.60 -3.92
CA ASP A 159 5.95 16.41 -3.36
C ASP A 159 6.18 14.92 -3.13
N ILE A 160 7.12 14.34 -3.86
CA ILE A 160 7.46 12.92 -3.75
C ILE A 160 8.33 12.74 -2.50
N GLU A 161 7.78 12.18 -1.42
CA GLU A 161 8.52 12.07 -0.15
C GLU A 161 9.37 10.81 -0.07
N LYS A 162 8.84 9.68 -0.54
CA LYS A 162 9.54 8.38 -0.54
C LYS A 162 8.96 7.43 -1.57
N THR A 163 9.78 6.47 -1.98
CA THR A 163 9.32 5.25 -2.63
C THR A 163 9.69 4.04 -1.80
N SER A 164 8.93 2.97 -1.96
CA SER A 164 9.25 1.66 -1.41
C SER A 164 8.83 0.58 -2.37
N GLN A 165 9.69 -0.42 -2.59
CA GLN A 165 9.28 -1.62 -3.29
C GLN A 165 8.38 -2.45 -2.36
N PRO A 166 7.16 -2.83 -2.79
CA PRO A 166 6.33 -3.75 -2.03
C PRO A 166 7.12 -5.04 -1.78
N LEU A 167 7.17 -5.47 -0.52
CA LEU A 167 7.86 -6.70 -0.16
C LEU A 167 7.13 -7.90 -0.76
N THR A 168 7.89 -8.80 -1.39
CA THR A 168 7.38 -10.06 -1.94
C THR A 168 7.69 -11.26 -1.04
N ARG A 169 8.55 -11.05 -0.04
CA ARG A 169 8.97 -11.95 1.04
C ARG A 169 9.60 -11.12 2.17
N ALA A 170 9.91 -11.75 3.30
CA ALA A 170 10.65 -11.14 4.39
C ALA A 170 12.05 -10.70 3.95
N GLU A 171 12.46 -9.50 4.39
CA GLU A 171 13.77 -8.91 4.13
C GLU A 171 14.28 -8.26 5.41
N GLY A 172 15.47 -8.67 5.84
CA GLY A 172 16.01 -8.25 7.13
C GLY A 172 17.23 -9.04 7.58
N GLU A 173 17.59 -8.89 8.85
CA GLU A 173 18.71 -9.62 9.45
C GLU A 173 18.25 -11.01 9.88
N LYS A 174 18.96 -12.06 9.46
CA LYS A 174 18.70 -13.42 9.95
C LYS A 174 19.05 -13.52 11.43
N THR A 175 18.14 -14.04 12.23
CA THR A 175 18.33 -14.18 13.67
C THR A 175 18.85 -15.58 14.03
N ASP A 176 19.36 -15.72 15.25
CA ASP A 176 19.66 -17.03 15.82
C ASP A 176 18.35 -17.79 16.09
N GLN A 177 18.28 -19.03 15.62
CA GLN A 177 17.12 -19.91 15.77
C GLN A 177 17.28 -20.93 16.90
N SER A 178 18.34 -20.85 17.71
CA SER A 178 18.70 -21.86 18.73
C SER A 178 17.63 -22.11 19.83
N GLY A 179 16.62 -21.25 19.94
CA GLY A 179 15.46 -21.41 20.84
C GLY A 179 14.16 -21.83 20.14
N ASN A 180 14.13 -21.90 18.81
CA ASN A 180 12.95 -22.28 18.05
C ASN A 180 12.82 -23.81 18.03
N PRO A 181 11.64 -24.39 18.34
CA PRO A 181 11.43 -25.84 18.25
C PRO A 181 11.65 -26.38 16.83
N VAL A 182 11.55 -25.53 15.80
CA VAL A 182 11.88 -25.86 14.41
C VAL A 182 13.02 -24.99 13.88
N THR A 183 13.80 -25.50 12.94
CA THR A 183 14.71 -24.68 12.13
C THR A 183 14.05 -24.37 10.80
N VAL A 184 13.97 -23.09 10.45
CA VAL A 184 13.51 -22.64 9.13
C VAL A 184 14.69 -22.54 8.17
N THR A 185 14.50 -23.13 6.99
CA THR A 185 15.36 -23.00 5.80
C THR A 185 14.54 -22.49 4.64
N TRP A 186 15.17 -21.95 3.60
CA TRP A 186 14.48 -21.32 2.47
C TRP A 186 14.96 -21.91 1.15
N GLU A 187 14.02 -22.06 0.21
CA GLU A 187 14.33 -22.31 -1.20
C GLU A 187 14.77 -21.01 -1.89
N ASP A 188 15.18 -21.10 -3.16
CA ASP A 188 15.71 -19.95 -3.92
C ASP A 188 14.68 -18.80 -4.07
N ASP A 189 13.41 -19.15 -4.22
CA ASP A 189 12.29 -18.19 -4.28
C ASP A 189 11.91 -17.62 -2.91
N GLY A 190 12.47 -18.17 -1.83
CA GLY A 190 12.21 -17.79 -0.45
C GLY A 190 11.18 -18.67 0.26
N GLU A 191 10.57 -19.66 -0.41
CA GLU A 191 9.59 -20.54 0.24
C GLU A 191 10.22 -21.25 1.45
N PRO A 192 9.60 -21.16 2.65
CA PRO A 192 10.16 -21.76 3.84
C PRO A 192 9.93 -23.27 3.86
N LYS A 193 10.93 -23.99 4.36
CA LYS A 193 10.84 -25.36 4.85
C LYS A 193 11.22 -25.40 6.32
N ILE A 194 10.66 -26.36 7.05
CA ILE A 194 10.96 -26.56 8.47
C ILE A 194 11.47 -27.97 8.75
N THR A 195 12.30 -28.09 9.78
CA THR A 195 12.62 -29.40 10.37
C THR A 195 11.41 -29.95 11.13
N ALA A 196 11.46 -31.25 11.47
CA ALA A 196 10.56 -31.77 12.50
C ALA A 196 10.77 -31.00 13.81
N PRO A 197 9.69 -30.68 14.56
CA PRO A 197 9.80 -29.93 15.79
C PRO A 197 10.50 -30.76 16.88
N THR A 198 11.18 -30.06 17.77
CA THR A 198 11.86 -30.63 18.94
C THR A 198 11.17 -30.17 20.23
N GLY A 199 11.29 -30.99 21.28
CA GLY A 199 10.65 -30.71 22.58
C GLY A 199 9.16 -31.07 22.61
N ASP A 200 8.48 -30.61 23.66
CA ASP A 200 7.06 -30.85 23.89
C ASP A 200 6.20 -29.79 23.16
N LYS A 201 4.97 -30.17 22.80
CA LYS A 201 3.98 -29.21 22.26
C LYS A 201 3.72 -28.12 23.31
N PRO A 202 3.88 -26.83 22.97
CA PRO A 202 3.65 -25.76 23.92
C PRO A 202 2.16 -25.66 24.27
N SER A 203 1.88 -25.27 25.52
CA SER A 203 0.53 -24.98 26.00
C SER A 203 0.02 -23.60 25.62
N ASP A 204 0.95 -22.67 25.38
CA ASP A 204 0.68 -21.27 25.08
C ASP A 204 1.27 -20.91 23.72
N LEU A 205 0.71 -19.90 23.05
CA LEU A 205 1.24 -19.38 21.80
C LEU A 205 2.71 -18.99 21.95
N GLN A 206 3.58 -19.49 21.07
CA GLN A 206 4.99 -19.10 21.01
C GLN A 206 5.27 -18.39 19.69
N THR A 207 6.09 -17.35 19.73
CA THR A 207 6.53 -16.59 18.56
C THR A 207 8.05 -16.54 18.52
N TYR A 208 8.64 -16.86 17.38
CA TYR A 208 10.08 -16.83 17.15
C TYR A 208 10.39 -16.08 15.85
N THR A 209 11.16 -15.00 15.92
CA THR A 209 11.63 -14.31 14.70
C THR A 209 12.78 -15.09 14.09
N THR A 210 12.75 -15.32 12.77
CA THR A 210 13.84 -15.94 11.98
C THR A 210 14.52 -14.93 11.06
N ILE A 211 13.80 -13.89 10.65
CA ILE A 211 14.31 -12.71 9.95
C ILE A 211 13.70 -11.49 10.64
N GLU A 212 14.54 -10.59 11.16
CA GLU A 212 14.10 -9.34 11.78
C GLU A 212 14.00 -8.25 10.71
N GLY A 213 12.77 -7.84 10.41
CA GLY A 213 12.48 -6.74 9.49
C GLY A 213 12.85 -5.37 10.06
N THR A 214 12.96 -4.39 9.17
CA THR A 214 13.29 -3.00 9.54
C THR A 214 12.11 -2.04 9.40
N GLY A 215 10.97 -2.55 8.93
CA GLY A 215 9.75 -1.77 8.73
C GLY A 215 9.05 -1.39 10.04
N PRO A 216 7.94 -0.63 9.93
CA PRO A 216 7.14 -0.25 11.08
C PRO A 216 6.57 -1.47 11.81
N GLU A 217 6.30 -1.28 13.10
CA GLU A 217 5.63 -2.27 13.94
C GLU A 217 4.14 -2.37 13.60
N VAL A 218 3.64 -3.60 13.46
CA VAL A 218 2.23 -3.93 13.26
C VAL A 218 1.43 -3.56 14.49
N LYS A 219 0.38 -2.75 14.30
CA LYS A 219 -0.54 -2.31 15.35
C LYS A 219 -1.91 -2.95 15.16
N GLU A 220 -2.61 -3.17 16.27
CA GLU A 220 -4.01 -3.62 16.24
C GLU A 220 -4.87 -2.67 15.39
N GLY A 221 -5.79 -3.23 14.61
CA GLY A 221 -6.67 -2.47 13.72
C GLY A 221 -6.15 -2.30 12.29
N GLN A 222 -4.86 -2.52 12.05
CA GLN A 222 -4.26 -2.41 10.72
C GLN A 222 -4.66 -3.57 9.80
N THR A 223 -4.52 -3.35 8.50
CA THR A 223 -4.52 -4.39 7.48
C THR A 223 -3.08 -4.84 7.27
N VAL A 224 -2.81 -6.13 7.53
CA VAL A 224 -1.48 -6.72 7.37
C VAL A 224 -1.50 -7.69 6.19
N ALA A 225 -0.62 -7.50 5.21
CA ALA A 225 -0.45 -8.45 4.12
C ALA A 225 0.66 -9.45 4.46
N VAL A 226 0.38 -10.76 4.36
CA VAL A 226 1.35 -11.81 4.71
C VAL A 226 1.55 -12.86 3.62
N LYS A 227 2.75 -13.41 3.57
CA LYS A 227 3.01 -14.74 2.97
C LYS A 227 3.21 -15.76 4.07
N TYR A 228 2.72 -16.98 3.89
CA TYR A 228 2.80 -18.01 4.91
C TYR A 228 2.82 -19.42 4.35
N SER A 229 3.35 -20.33 5.16
CA SER A 229 3.14 -21.76 5.06
C SER A 229 2.80 -22.31 6.44
N GLY A 230 1.85 -23.24 6.51
CA GLY A 230 1.38 -23.86 7.75
C GLY A 230 1.58 -25.37 7.75
N TRP A 231 2.11 -25.91 8.84
CA TRP A 231 2.34 -27.35 9.07
C TRP A 231 1.67 -27.84 10.34
N LEU A 232 1.35 -29.12 10.37
CA LEU A 232 0.98 -29.80 11.60
C LEU A 232 2.25 -30.09 12.39
N TRP A 233 2.23 -29.89 13.71
CA TRP A 233 3.36 -30.26 14.57
C TRP A 233 3.77 -31.74 14.39
N ASP A 234 2.77 -32.62 14.20
CA ASP A 234 3.00 -34.06 14.08
C ASP A 234 3.36 -34.52 12.65
N ASP A 235 3.23 -33.64 11.64
CA ASP A 235 3.60 -33.94 10.25
C ASP A 235 4.08 -32.66 9.55
N THR A 236 5.42 -32.53 9.46
CA THR A 236 6.08 -31.42 8.77
C THR A 236 6.53 -31.78 7.36
N SER A 237 6.11 -32.93 6.82
CA SER A 237 6.59 -33.41 5.51
C SER A 237 6.17 -32.49 4.36
N GLN A 238 5.00 -31.87 4.46
CA GLN A 238 4.44 -30.86 3.55
C GLN A 238 3.54 -29.90 4.32
N PRO A 239 3.42 -28.63 3.89
CA PRO A 239 2.45 -27.72 4.48
C PRO A 239 1.02 -28.18 4.18
N PHE A 240 0.10 -28.02 5.14
CA PHE A 240 -1.33 -28.26 4.90
C PHE A 240 -1.98 -27.07 4.16
N ASP A 241 -1.37 -25.89 4.26
CA ASP A 241 -1.78 -24.66 3.60
C ASP A 241 -0.60 -23.71 3.36
N SER A 242 -0.59 -23.01 2.23
CA SER A 242 0.47 -22.08 1.83
C SER A 242 0.03 -21.15 0.69
N ASN A 243 0.51 -19.91 0.70
CA ASN A 243 0.37 -18.95 -0.41
C ASN A 243 1.72 -18.57 -1.05
N TRP A 244 2.72 -19.45 -0.94
CA TRP A 244 3.98 -19.36 -1.68
C TRP A 244 3.93 -19.76 -3.16
N PRO A 245 3.06 -20.71 -3.59
CA PRO A 245 3.01 -21.11 -5.00
C PRO A 245 2.86 -19.91 -5.95
N GLU A 246 3.53 -19.99 -7.10
CA GLU A 246 3.60 -18.91 -8.09
C GLU A 246 2.21 -18.36 -8.46
N GLY A 247 2.08 -17.03 -8.52
CA GLY A 247 0.83 -16.33 -8.83
C GLY A 247 -0.11 -16.13 -7.63
N SER A 248 0.18 -16.72 -6.47
CA SER A 248 -0.58 -16.49 -5.24
C SER A 248 -0.42 -15.04 -4.76
N GLN A 249 -1.51 -14.46 -4.28
CA GLN A 249 -1.49 -13.13 -3.69
C GLN A 249 -1.16 -13.21 -2.19
N PRO A 250 -0.52 -12.18 -1.62
CA PRO A 250 -0.44 -12.02 -0.18
C PRO A 250 -1.81 -12.13 0.47
N PHE A 251 -1.88 -12.81 1.61
CA PHE A 251 -3.12 -12.98 2.35
C PHE A 251 -3.34 -11.76 3.25
N PRO A 252 -4.48 -11.04 3.14
CA PRO A 252 -4.77 -9.90 4.00
C PRO A 252 -5.36 -10.35 5.35
N VAL A 253 -4.75 -9.92 6.44
CA VAL A 253 -5.27 -10.03 7.81
C VAL A 253 -5.81 -8.66 8.22
N SER A 254 -7.14 -8.51 8.22
CA SER A 254 -7.77 -7.21 8.44
C SER A 254 -9.10 -7.32 9.20
N PRO A 255 -9.33 -6.48 10.22
CA PRO A 255 -8.30 -5.75 10.98
C PRO A 255 -7.51 -6.71 11.88
N VAL A 256 -6.18 -6.64 11.87
CA VAL A 256 -5.35 -7.51 12.74
C VAL A 256 -5.72 -7.32 14.21
N GLY A 257 -5.76 -8.42 14.95
CA GLY A 257 -6.27 -8.51 16.33
C GLY A 257 -7.75 -8.88 16.41
N GLN A 258 -8.52 -8.64 15.34
CA GLN A 258 -9.96 -8.93 15.26
C GLN A 258 -10.36 -9.51 13.90
N ALA A 259 -9.38 -9.96 13.10
CA ALA A 259 -9.62 -10.50 11.78
C ALA A 259 -10.26 -11.89 11.90
N ASN A 260 -10.97 -12.31 10.85
CA ASN A 260 -11.58 -13.64 10.78
C ASN A 260 -10.53 -14.73 10.44
N VAL A 261 -9.53 -14.86 11.31
CA VAL A 261 -8.47 -15.85 11.31
C VAL A 261 -8.37 -16.48 12.71
N ILE A 262 -7.57 -17.53 12.88
CA ILE A 262 -7.35 -18.13 14.20
C ILE A 262 -6.70 -17.13 15.17
N ASP A 263 -7.05 -17.22 16.46
CA ASP A 263 -6.57 -16.29 17.50
C ASP A 263 -5.04 -16.19 17.55
N GLY A 264 -4.34 -17.31 17.30
CA GLY A 264 -2.88 -17.33 17.27
C GLY A 264 -2.26 -16.37 16.24
N TRP A 265 -2.95 -16.10 15.11
CA TRP A 265 -2.51 -15.11 14.13
C TRP A 265 -2.83 -13.68 14.59
N ASN A 266 -4.04 -13.46 15.11
CA ASN A 266 -4.44 -12.14 15.63
C ASN A 266 -3.53 -11.68 16.77
N GLU A 267 -3.09 -12.60 17.63
CA GLU A 267 -2.16 -12.31 18.73
C GLU A 267 -0.70 -12.26 18.27
N GLY A 268 -0.27 -13.21 17.43
CA GLY A 268 1.14 -13.37 17.05
C GLY A 268 1.69 -12.32 16.09
N LEU A 269 0.83 -11.68 15.29
CA LEU A 269 1.24 -10.65 14.31
C LEU A 269 1.42 -9.27 14.93
N VAL A 270 0.66 -8.93 15.98
CA VAL A 270 0.73 -7.62 16.63
C VAL A 270 2.08 -7.44 17.31
N GLY A 271 2.70 -6.28 17.13
CA GLY A 271 4.02 -5.97 17.70
C GLY A 271 5.21 -6.46 16.87
N GLN A 272 4.97 -7.22 15.79
CA GLN A 272 6.02 -7.63 14.86
C GLN A 272 6.31 -6.53 13.85
N LYS A 273 7.52 -6.50 13.28
CA LYS A 273 7.88 -5.50 12.26
C LYS A 273 7.58 -5.99 10.86
N VAL A 274 7.12 -5.08 10.00
CA VAL A 274 7.08 -5.30 8.55
C VAL A 274 8.48 -5.65 8.02
N GLY A 275 8.54 -6.63 7.12
CA GLY A 275 9.75 -7.27 6.62
C GLY A 275 10.23 -8.46 7.45
N SER A 276 9.64 -8.73 8.61
CA SER A 276 10.04 -9.88 9.42
C SER A 276 9.49 -11.20 8.90
N GLN A 277 10.25 -12.27 9.13
CA GLN A 277 9.73 -13.64 9.11
C GLN A 277 9.64 -14.13 10.55
N ILE A 278 8.46 -14.63 10.93
CA ILE A 278 8.21 -15.21 12.25
C ILE A 278 7.74 -16.65 12.12
N VAL A 279 7.99 -17.42 13.17
CA VAL A 279 7.38 -18.73 13.40
C VAL A 279 6.38 -18.60 14.54
N LEU A 280 5.13 -18.93 14.28
CA LEU A 280 4.09 -19.08 15.29
C LEU A 280 3.88 -20.57 15.57
N VAL A 281 4.06 -20.97 16.81
CA VAL A 281 3.64 -22.31 17.29
C VAL A 281 2.36 -22.14 18.07
N ILE A 282 1.26 -22.60 17.48
CA ILE A 282 -0.10 -22.29 17.90
C ILE A 282 -0.71 -23.51 18.60
N PRO A 283 -0.98 -23.44 19.92
CA PRO A 283 -1.68 -24.51 20.61
C PRO A 283 -3.14 -24.61 20.13
N PRO A 284 -3.82 -25.74 20.36
CA PRO A 284 -5.12 -25.97 19.76
C PRO A 284 -6.20 -24.95 20.12
N ASP A 285 -6.21 -24.45 21.36
CA ASP A 285 -7.16 -23.44 21.86
C ASP A 285 -7.02 -22.08 21.17
N LYS A 286 -5.84 -21.79 20.59
CA LYS A 286 -5.57 -20.62 19.73
C LYS A 286 -5.59 -20.93 18.23
N GLY A 287 -5.88 -22.19 17.87
CA GLY A 287 -6.00 -22.69 16.51
C GLY A 287 -7.44 -23.10 16.20
N TYR A 288 -7.63 -24.37 15.82
CA TYR A 288 -8.94 -24.92 15.44
C TYR A 288 -9.60 -25.76 16.54
N GLY A 289 -9.02 -25.79 17.74
CA GLY A 289 -9.56 -26.43 18.93
C GLY A 289 -9.87 -27.92 18.77
N ALA A 290 -10.83 -28.38 19.58
CA ALA A 290 -11.28 -29.78 19.58
C ALA A 290 -12.03 -30.20 18.31
N ALA A 291 -12.48 -29.24 17.48
CA ALA A 291 -13.15 -29.55 16.23
C ALA A 291 -12.18 -29.79 15.07
N GLY A 292 -10.99 -29.17 15.11
CA GLY A 292 -10.08 -29.15 13.97
C GLY A 292 -10.69 -28.42 12.75
N SER A 293 -10.12 -28.68 11.58
CA SER A 293 -10.66 -28.28 10.28
C SER A 293 -10.46 -29.42 9.26
N PRO A 294 -11.30 -30.48 9.34
CA PRO A 294 -11.16 -31.64 8.47
C PRO A 294 -11.30 -31.31 6.98
N PRO A 295 -10.65 -32.07 6.09
CA PRO A 295 -9.79 -33.23 6.38
C PRO A 295 -8.34 -32.85 6.71
N LYS A 296 -7.95 -31.58 6.56
CA LYS A 296 -6.55 -31.15 6.63
C LYS A 296 -6.02 -31.02 8.05
N ILE A 297 -6.84 -30.52 8.97
CA ILE A 297 -6.43 -30.22 10.34
C ILE A 297 -7.23 -31.12 11.30
N PRO A 298 -6.59 -32.07 11.99
CA PRO A 298 -7.23 -32.92 12.98
C PRO A 298 -7.73 -32.13 14.21
N GLU A 299 -8.55 -32.80 15.01
CA GLU A 299 -8.95 -32.30 16.33
C GLU A 299 -7.72 -32.09 17.22
N ASN A 300 -7.72 -31.02 18.01
CA ASN A 300 -6.66 -30.70 18.98
C ASN A 300 -5.25 -30.61 18.36
N ALA A 301 -5.13 -30.22 17.10
CA ALA A 301 -3.85 -30.08 16.42
C ALA A 301 -3.08 -28.83 16.89
N THR A 302 -1.80 -29.00 17.22
CA THR A 302 -0.83 -27.90 17.34
C THR A 302 -0.30 -27.55 15.95
N LEU A 303 -0.31 -26.27 15.61
CA LEU A 303 0.09 -25.79 14.29
C LEU A 303 1.42 -25.04 14.36
N ILE A 304 2.17 -25.07 13.27
CA ILE A 304 3.38 -24.29 13.07
C ILE A 304 3.17 -23.46 11.81
N PHE A 305 3.19 -22.13 11.93
CA PHE A 305 3.16 -21.24 10.78
C PHE A 305 4.48 -20.51 10.67
N VAL A 306 5.04 -20.47 9.46
CA VAL A 306 6.11 -19.52 9.11
C VAL A 306 5.44 -18.41 8.30
N ILE A 307 5.57 -17.16 8.77
CA ILE A 307 4.85 -16.01 8.22
C ILE A 307 5.83 -14.88 7.92
N ASP A 308 5.83 -14.44 6.67
CA ASP A 308 6.48 -13.22 6.20
C ASP A 308 5.49 -12.06 6.26
N ILE A 309 5.84 -10.98 6.95
CA ILE A 309 5.01 -9.78 7.10
C ILE A 309 5.42 -8.78 6.03
N LEU A 310 4.57 -8.54 5.03
CA LEU A 310 4.92 -7.78 3.83
C LEU A 310 4.53 -6.30 3.91
N SER A 311 3.40 -5.99 4.54
CA SER A 311 2.96 -4.62 4.80
C SER A 311 2.05 -4.53 6.03
N ALA A 312 1.89 -3.32 6.55
CA ALA A 312 0.94 -3.01 7.61
C ALA A 312 0.41 -1.58 7.39
N ASP A 313 -0.87 -1.50 7.03
CA ASP A 313 -1.51 -0.27 6.56
C ASP A 313 -2.77 0.03 7.39
N GLY A 314 -3.02 1.31 7.69
CA GLY A 314 -4.16 1.76 8.50
C GLY A 314 -3.76 2.52 9.76
#